data_AF-A0A0J7K455-F1
#
_entry.id   AF-A0A0J7K455-F1
#
_cell.length_a   1.000
_cell.length_b   1.000
_cell.length_c   1.000
_cell.angle_alpha   90.00
_cell.angle_beta   90.00
_cell.angle_gamma   90.00
#
_symmetry.space_group_name_H-M   'P 1'
#
loop_
_entity.id
_entity.type
_entity.pdbx_description
1 polymer ?
#
loop_
_entity_poly.entity_id
_entity_poly.type
_entity_poly.pdbx_seq_one_letter_code
_entity_poly.pdbx_strand_id
1 'polypeptide(L)'
;MLTRDQPVISIDLASPPGIGDPKDLTVEHLERQVVAVIEAECPGQQVDLLGYSLGAVVAAAIAGHHPQLIGTLVLVAGWMKTDKHQQLRNRLWFALRNANHEDALRLFMGLSSRSPMEVITVPSETLEAQLASIRFTPFLDQMMDLNQRIDIRDAVAAILAPTLIIAGSEDQMVPVHHAKAMF
;
A
#
# COMPACT_ATOMS: atom_id res chain seq x y z
N MET A 1 19.14 3.51 -11.59
CA MET A 1 19.40 3.15 -10.18
C MET A 1 19.14 4.40 -9.36
N LEU A 2 18.19 4.39 -8.42
CA LEU A 2 17.82 5.59 -7.64
C LEU A 2 18.99 6.12 -6.80
N THR A 3 19.87 5.23 -6.35
CA THR A 3 21.05 5.58 -5.53
C THR A 3 22.15 6.31 -6.30
N ARG A 4 22.00 6.51 -7.61
CA ARG A 4 23.00 7.24 -8.40
C ARG A 4 23.06 8.71 -8.00
N ASP A 5 21.90 9.28 -7.71
CA ASP A 5 21.74 10.72 -7.57
C ASP A 5 21.35 11.12 -6.12
N GLN A 6 20.94 10.17 -5.27
CA GLN A 6 20.54 10.42 -3.87
C GLN A 6 20.66 9.19 -2.94
N PRO A 7 20.80 9.36 -1.61
CA PRO A 7 20.62 8.28 -0.64
C PRO A 7 19.20 7.70 -0.71
N VAL A 8 19.07 6.39 -0.48
CA VAL A 8 17.77 5.70 -0.46
C VAL A 8 17.64 4.93 0.83
N ILE A 9 16.57 5.20 1.59
CA ILE A 9 16.20 4.49 2.80
C ILE A 9 14.93 3.70 2.52
N SER A 10 14.97 2.39 2.72
CA SER A 10 13.81 1.50 2.61
C SER A 10 13.37 1.05 3.99
N ILE A 11 12.06 0.98 4.21
CA ILE A 11 11.48 0.60 5.50
C ILE A 11 10.57 -0.60 5.29
N ASP A 12 10.76 -1.64 6.10
CA ASP A 12 9.80 -2.72 6.25
C ASP A 12 8.81 -2.35 7.35
N LEU A 13 7.56 -2.05 6.95
CA LEU A 13 6.48 -1.79 7.91
C LEU A 13 6.15 -3.07 8.68
N ALA A 14 5.84 -2.91 9.96
CA ALA A 14 5.51 -4.03 10.84
C ALA A 14 4.23 -3.80 11.63
N SER A 15 3.67 -4.89 12.16
CA SER A 15 2.62 -4.82 13.18
C SER A 15 3.15 -4.05 14.39
N PRO A 16 2.51 -2.96 14.82
CA PRO A 16 2.83 -2.31 16.07
C PRO A 16 2.69 -3.27 17.26
N PRO A 17 3.51 -3.11 18.33
CA PRO A 17 3.36 -3.88 19.55
C PRO A 17 1.97 -3.67 20.17
N GLY A 18 1.36 -4.76 20.67
CA GLY A 18 0.07 -4.70 21.36
C GLY A 18 -1.16 -4.71 20.45
N ILE A 19 -0.99 -4.73 19.12
CA ILE A 19 -2.10 -4.96 18.19
C ILE A 19 -2.40 -6.46 18.12
N GLY A 20 -3.50 -6.86 18.74
CA GLY A 20 -4.00 -8.24 18.74
C GLY A 20 -5.11 -8.49 17.72
N ASP A 21 -6.03 -7.54 17.54
CA ASP A 21 -7.10 -7.61 16.54
C ASP A 21 -6.66 -6.89 15.25
N PRO A 22 -6.81 -7.50 14.05
CA PRO A 22 -6.64 -6.84 12.76
C PRO A 22 -7.23 -5.43 12.65
N LYS A 23 -8.37 -5.20 13.31
CA LYS A 23 -9.10 -3.93 13.28
C LYS A 23 -8.41 -2.78 14.00
N ASP A 24 -7.49 -3.09 14.90
CA ASP A 24 -6.81 -2.08 15.70
C ASP A 24 -5.67 -1.40 14.93
N LEU A 25 -5.22 -1.98 13.80
CA LEU A 25 -4.24 -1.32 12.93
C LEU A 25 -4.88 -0.10 12.27
N THR A 26 -4.19 1.04 12.32
CA THR A 26 -4.61 2.29 11.66
C THR A 26 -3.50 2.84 10.77
N VAL A 27 -3.83 3.83 9.93
CA VAL A 27 -2.82 4.49 9.09
C VAL A 27 -1.78 5.18 9.97
N GLU A 28 -2.20 5.84 11.04
CA GLU A 28 -1.33 6.57 11.99
C GLU A 28 -0.30 5.66 12.65
N HIS A 29 -0.61 4.37 12.83
CA HIS A 29 0.36 3.40 13.33
C HIS A 29 1.52 3.17 12.36
N LEU A 30 1.24 3.16 11.06
CA LEU A 30 2.24 2.99 10.00
C LEU A 30 2.98 4.32 9.74
N GLU A 31 2.27 5.44 9.79
CA GLU A 31 2.86 6.79 9.68
C GLU A 31 3.95 7.00 10.73
N ARG A 32 3.67 6.66 12.00
CA ARG A 32 4.66 6.79 13.09
C ARG A 32 5.94 6.03 12.84
N GLN A 33 5.89 4.87 12.17
CA GLN A 33 7.09 4.10 11.85
C GLN A 33 7.95 4.85 10.81
N VAL A 34 7.32 5.38 9.76
CA VAL A 34 8.03 6.12 8.71
C VAL A 34 8.56 7.46 9.23
N VAL A 35 7.75 8.21 9.97
CA VAL A 35 8.16 9.48 10.59
C VAL A 35 9.34 9.27 11.53
N ALA A 36 9.32 8.23 12.37
CA ALA A 36 10.44 7.94 13.27
C ALA A 36 11.75 7.66 12.50
N VAL A 37 11.69 7.00 11.34
CA VAL A 37 12.87 6.78 10.49
C VAL A 37 13.33 8.09 9.84
N ILE A 38 12.42 8.92 9.35
CA ILE A 38 12.77 10.23 8.79
C ILE A 38 13.47 11.10 9.85
N GLU A 39 12.94 11.17 11.06
CA GLU A 39 13.52 11.96 12.15
C GLU A 39 14.88 11.44 12.60
N ALA A 40 15.08 10.12 12.61
CA ALA A 40 16.34 9.49 13.00
C ALA A 40 17.44 9.65 11.93
N GLU A 41 17.09 9.42 10.67
CA GLU A 41 18.07 9.33 9.57
C GLU A 41 18.24 10.63 8.80
N CYS A 42 17.26 11.53 8.84
CA CYS A 42 17.23 12.80 8.11
C CYS A 42 16.85 13.99 9.04
N PRO A 43 17.53 14.17 10.18
CA PRO A 43 17.11 15.14 11.20
C PRO A 43 17.10 16.57 10.63
N GLY A 44 15.93 17.23 10.74
CA GLY A 44 15.72 18.62 10.31
C GLY A 44 15.69 18.82 8.79
N GLN A 45 15.62 17.75 8.00
CA GLN A 45 15.58 17.81 6.54
C GLN A 45 14.22 17.36 6.01
N GLN A 46 13.83 17.93 4.87
CA GLN A 46 12.75 17.39 4.06
C GLN A 46 13.24 16.20 3.25
N VAL A 47 12.38 15.20 3.07
CA VAL A 47 12.69 14.01 2.26
C VAL A 47 11.78 13.92 1.04
N ASP A 48 12.29 13.27 -0.01
CA ASP A 48 11.46 12.77 -1.11
C ASP A 48 10.82 11.46 -0.68
N LEU A 49 9.51 11.46 -0.48
CA LEU A 49 8.79 10.31 0.04
C LEU A 49 8.08 9.57 -1.08
N LEU A 50 8.42 8.29 -1.25
CA LEU A 50 7.77 7.39 -2.18
C LEU A 50 6.97 6.34 -1.42
N GLY A 51 5.70 6.16 -1.80
CA GLY A 51 4.86 5.08 -1.32
C GLY A 51 4.29 4.24 -2.46
N TYR A 52 4.20 2.92 -2.25
CA TYR A 52 3.56 1.97 -3.16
C TYR A 52 2.37 1.27 -2.51
N SER A 53 1.23 1.23 -3.19
CA SER A 53 0.00 0.59 -2.72
C SER A 53 -0.45 1.13 -1.36
N LEU A 54 -0.61 0.30 -0.33
CA LEU A 54 -0.86 0.77 1.05
C LEU A 54 0.22 1.75 1.53
N GLY A 55 1.47 1.59 1.10
CA GLY A 55 2.54 2.55 1.38
C GLY A 55 2.30 3.93 0.76
N ALA A 56 1.60 4.01 -0.38
CA ALA A 56 1.18 5.29 -0.97
C ALA A 56 0.10 5.98 -0.13
N VAL A 57 -0.82 5.20 0.47
CA VAL A 57 -1.80 5.72 1.43
C VAL A 57 -1.08 6.32 2.65
N VAL A 58 -0.12 5.57 3.22
CA VAL A 58 0.69 6.04 4.35
C VAL A 58 1.49 7.29 3.98
N ALA A 59 2.16 7.29 2.82
CA ALA A 59 2.93 8.44 2.36
C ALA A 59 2.08 9.70 2.16
N ALA A 60 0.88 9.55 1.57
CA ALA A 60 -0.06 10.65 1.40
C ALA A 60 -0.58 11.18 2.75
N ALA A 61 -0.86 10.30 3.71
CA ALA A 61 -1.25 10.69 5.05
C ALA A 61 -0.14 11.49 5.75
N ILE A 62 1.12 11.02 5.69
CA ILE A 62 2.28 11.73 6.24
C ILE A 62 2.43 13.12 5.59
N ALA A 63 2.29 13.21 4.27
CA ALA A 63 2.43 14.49 3.56
C ALA A 63 1.33 15.50 3.92
N GLY A 64 0.14 15.03 4.32
CA GLY A 64 -0.93 15.88 4.83
C GLY A 64 -0.78 16.26 6.30
N HIS A 65 -0.40 15.30 7.15
CA HIS A 65 -0.29 15.49 8.61
C HIS A 65 1.04 16.14 9.03
N HIS A 66 2.11 15.91 8.27
CA HIS A 66 3.47 16.38 8.51
C HIS A 66 4.08 17.04 7.27
N PRO A 67 3.43 18.04 6.65
CA PRO A 67 3.88 18.64 5.39
C PRO A 67 5.30 19.21 5.48
N GLN A 68 5.75 19.61 6.67
CA GLN A 68 7.11 20.11 6.91
C GLN A 68 8.22 19.06 6.69
N LEU A 69 7.90 17.77 6.71
CA LEU A 69 8.87 16.69 6.51
C LEU A 69 9.06 16.32 5.04
N ILE A 70 8.17 16.75 4.15
CA ILE A 70 8.09 16.23 2.78
C ILE A 70 8.48 17.30 1.77
N GLY A 71 9.54 17.02 1.00
CA GLY A 71 10.02 17.87 -0.08
C GLY A 71 9.25 17.58 -1.38
N THR A 72 9.26 16.31 -1.80
CA THR A 72 8.43 15.81 -2.91
C THR A 72 7.75 14.51 -2.54
N LEU A 73 6.62 14.21 -3.19
CA LEU A 73 5.80 13.04 -2.92
C LEU A 73 5.59 12.21 -4.20
N VAL A 74 5.85 10.90 -4.13
CA VAL A 74 5.58 9.97 -5.22
C VAL A 74 4.63 8.87 -4.74
N LEU A 75 3.46 8.79 -5.36
CA LEU A 75 2.40 7.86 -4.99
C LEU A 75 2.18 6.86 -6.12
N VAL A 76 2.50 5.60 -5.88
CA VAL A 76 2.36 4.53 -6.88
C VAL A 76 1.22 3.60 -6.46
N ALA A 77 0.20 3.43 -7.30
CA ALA A 77 -0.97 2.60 -7.02
C ALA A 77 -1.68 2.93 -5.68
N GLY A 78 -1.75 4.22 -5.32
CA GLY A 78 -2.39 4.72 -4.10
C GLY A 78 -3.87 5.05 -4.25
N TRP A 79 -4.56 5.20 -3.12
CA TRP A 79 -5.94 5.66 -3.06
C TRP A 79 -6.20 6.47 -1.78
N MET A 80 -7.10 7.46 -1.84
CA MET A 80 -7.44 8.26 -0.65
C MET A 80 -8.63 7.71 0.16
N LYS A 81 -9.47 6.87 -0.44
CA LYS A 81 -10.63 6.28 0.22
C LYS A 81 -10.97 4.93 -0.38
N THR A 82 -11.18 3.92 0.47
CA THR A 82 -11.65 2.60 0.04
C THR A 82 -13.07 2.71 -0.47
N ASP A 83 -13.27 2.37 -1.75
CA ASP A 83 -14.58 2.38 -2.38
C ASP A 83 -15.29 1.02 -2.32
N LYS A 84 -16.48 0.93 -2.92
CA LYS A 84 -17.27 -0.31 -2.95
C LYS A 84 -16.59 -1.43 -3.76
N HIS A 85 -15.81 -1.09 -4.79
CA HIS A 85 -15.11 -2.08 -5.60
C HIS A 85 -14.00 -2.74 -4.78
N GLN A 86 -13.16 -1.94 -4.12
CA GLN A 86 -12.12 -2.43 -3.23
C GLN A 86 -12.71 -3.18 -2.02
N GLN A 87 -13.83 -2.70 -1.46
CA GLN A 87 -14.54 -3.41 -0.38
C GLN A 87 -15.02 -4.80 -0.82
N LEU A 88 -15.59 -4.96 -2.02
CA LEU A 88 -16.01 -6.27 -2.52
C LEU A 88 -14.82 -7.22 -2.69
N ARG A 89 -13.71 -6.72 -3.29
CA ARG A 89 -12.46 -7.48 -3.43
C ARG A 89 -11.94 -7.96 -2.07
N ASN A 90 -11.86 -7.06 -1.09
CA ASN A 90 -11.37 -7.37 0.25
C ASN A 90 -12.29 -8.34 1.00
N ARG A 91 -13.61 -8.21 0.85
CA ARG A 91 -14.57 -9.18 1.43
C ARG A 91 -14.38 -10.58 0.87
N LEU A 92 -14.14 -10.71 -0.44
CA LEU A 92 -13.84 -12.01 -1.05
C LEU A 92 -12.52 -12.57 -0.51
N TRP A 93 -11.49 -11.73 -0.36
CA TRP A 93 -10.24 -12.12 0.28
C TRP A 93 -10.47 -12.71 1.68
N PHE A 94 -11.24 -12.01 2.52
CA PHE A 94 -11.58 -12.50 3.87
C PHE A 94 -12.47 -13.74 3.87
N ALA A 95 -13.40 -13.87 2.93
CA ALA A 95 -14.22 -15.07 2.80
C ALA A 95 -13.36 -16.31 2.52
N LEU A 96 -12.40 -16.21 1.59
CA LEU A 96 -11.47 -17.29 1.29
C LEU A 96 -10.50 -17.55 2.46
N ARG A 97 -9.99 -16.48 3.09
CA ARG A 97 -9.09 -16.55 4.26
C ARG A 97 -9.75 -17.27 5.43
N ASN A 98 -10.99 -16.89 5.78
CA ASN A 98 -11.73 -17.44 6.93
C ASN A 98 -12.25 -18.86 6.68
N ALA A 99 -12.48 -19.24 5.42
CA ALA A 99 -12.83 -20.60 5.04
C ALA A 99 -11.60 -21.53 4.94
N ASN A 100 -10.39 -21.04 5.25
CA ASN A 100 -9.13 -21.77 5.11
C ASN A 100 -8.88 -22.29 3.67
N HIS A 101 -9.37 -21.57 2.66
CA HIS A 101 -9.14 -21.89 1.25
C HIS A 101 -7.92 -21.16 0.70
N GLU A 102 -6.74 -21.46 1.26
CA GLU A 102 -5.49 -20.76 0.92
C GLU A 102 -5.13 -20.84 -0.57
N ASP A 103 -5.33 -21.99 -1.21
CA ASP A 103 -5.00 -22.14 -2.65
C ASP A 103 -5.90 -21.27 -3.52
N ALA A 104 -7.20 -21.22 -3.22
CA ALA A 104 -8.12 -20.31 -3.90
C ALA A 104 -7.77 -18.84 -3.61
N LEU A 105 -7.33 -18.53 -2.39
CA LEU A 105 -6.87 -17.19 -2.03
C LEU A 105 -5.61 -16.78 -2.79
N ARG A 106 -4.65 -17.71 -2.96
CA ARG A 106 -3.45 -17.50 -3.79
C ARG A 106 -3.84 -17.23 -5.23
N LEU A 107 -4.72 -18.04 -5.82
CA LEU A 107 -5.23 -17.81 -7.19
C LEU A 107 -5.91 -16.46 -7.33
N PHE A 108 -6.75 -16.08 -6.36
CA PHE A 108 -7.44 -14.79 -6.35
C PHE A 108 -6.46 -13.61 -6.26
N MET A 109 -5.47 -13.69 -5.36
CA MET A 109 -4.39 -12.68 -5.30
C MET A 109 -3.60 -12.65 -6.59
N GLY A 110 -3.29 -13.82 -7.16
CA GLY A 110 -2.62 -14.00 -8.43
C GLY A 110 -3.28 -13.26 -9.58
N LEU A 111 -4.60 -13.45 -9.69
CA LEU A 111 -5.46 -12.83 -10.70
C LEU A 111 -5.60 -11.33 -10.50
N SER A 112 -5.83 -10.89 -9.25
CA SER A 112 -6.13 -9.49 -8.95
C SER A 112 -4.91 -8.58 -8.95
N SER A 113 -3.69 -9.11 -8.74
CA SER A 113 -2.46 -8.31 -8.63
C SER A 113 -1.67 -8.18 -9.94
N ARG A 114 -2.19 -8.68 -11.06
CA ARG A 114 -1.48 -8.75 -12.35
C ARG A 114 -2.38 -8.33 -13.50
N SER A 115 -1.78 -7.85 -14.59
CA SER A 115 -2.55 -7.65 -15.82
C SER A 115 -2.81 -8.98 -16.52
N PRO A 116 -3.88 -9.09 -17.33
CA PRO A 116 -4.14 -10.29 -18.12
C PRO A 116 -2.95 -10.68 -19.02
N MET A 117 -2.26 -9.69 -19.58
CA MET A 117 -1.08 -9.90 -20.43
C MET A 117 0.10 -10.49 -19.68
N GLU A 118 0.34 -10.05 -18.43
CA GLU A 118 1.38 -10.62 -17.59
C GLU A 118 1.10 -12.10 -17.30
N VAL A 119 -0.15 -12.43 -16.94
CA VAL A 119 -0.57 -13.79 -16.59
C VAL A 119 -0.38 -14.79 -17.76
N ILE A 120 -0.66 -14.37 -19.00
CA ILE A 120 -0.50 -15.27 -20.16
C ILE A 120 0.96 -15.37 -20.65
N THR A 121 1.82 -14.42 -20.28
CA THR A 121 3.22 -14.36 -20.75
C THR A 121 4.18 -15.03 -19.79
N VAL A 122 3.88 -15.03 -18.48
CA VAL A 122 4.70 -15.71 -17.48
C VAL A 122 4.65 -17.23 -17.67
N PRO A 123 5.79 -17.95 -17.65
CA PRO A 123 5.79 -19.42 -17.70
C PRO A 123 4.99 -20.01 -16.55
N SER A 124 4.22 -21.08 -16.81
CA SER A 124 3.31 -21.66 -15.81
C SER A 124 4.03 -22.08 -14.54
N GLU A 125 5.21 -22.70 -14.63
CA GLU A 125 6.00 -23.12 -13.47
C GLU A 125 6.47 -21.93 -12.64
N THR A 126 6.76 -20.80 -13.30
CA THR A 126 7.13 -19.56 -12.61
C THR A 126 5.93 -18.96 -11.90
N LEU A 127 4.76 -18.95 -12.54
CA LEU A 127 3.53 -18.47 -11.94
C LEU A 127 3.16 -19.31 -10.70
N GLU A 128 3.14 -20.63 -10.82
CA GLU A 128 2.85 -21.55 -9.71
C GLU A 128 3.82 -21.36 -8.54
N ALA A 129 5.12 -21.23 -8.81
CA ALA A 129 6.12 -20.96 -7.79
C ALA A 129 5.89 -19.61 -7.09
N GLN A 130 5.53 -18.56 -7.83
CA GLN A 130 5.19 -17.26 -7.26
C GLN A 130 3.95 -17.34 -6.37
N LEU A 131 2.88 -18.02 -6.81
CA LEU A 131 1.66 -18.21 -6.02
C LEU A 131 1.95 -19.00 -4.73
N ALA A 132 2.71 -20.08 -4.82
CA ALA A 132 3.12 -20.90 -3.67
C ALA A 132 4.04 -20.14 -2.68
N SER A 133 4.71 -19.08 -3.13
CA SER A 133 5.55 -18.23 -2.27
C SER A 133 4.74 -17.30 -1.36
N ILE A 134 3.46 -17.04 -1.66
CA ILE A 134 2.60 -16.15 -0.87
C ILE A 134 2.42 -16.71 0.54
N ARG A 135 2.75 -15.90 1.55
CA ARG A 135 2.60 -16.21 2.97
C ARG A 135 1.45 -15.41 3.56
N PHE A 136 0.54 -16.08 4.25
CA PHE A 136 -0.55 -15.46 5.00
C PHE A 136 -0.11 -15.27 6.45
N THR A 137 0.31 -14.05 6.79
CA THR A 137 0.79 -13.69 8.14
C THR A 137 -0.28 -12.89 8.88
N PRO A 138 -0.23 -12.87 10.23
CA PRO A 138 -1.13 -11.99 11.00
C PRO A 138 -1.02 -10.52 10.61
N PHE A 139 0.17 -10.05 10.23
CA PHE A 139 0.35 -8.68 9.75
C PHE A 139 -0.31 -8.45 8.38
N LEU A 140 -0.32 -9.45 7.49
CA LEU A 140 -1.09 -9.37 6.25
C LEU A 140 -2.60 -9.29 6.53
N ASP A 141 -3.11 -10.06 7.49
CA ASP A 141 -4.51 -10.00 7.90
C ASP A 141 -4.88 -8.59 8.43
N GLN A 142 -4.01 -7.97 9.24
CA GLN A 142 -4.13 -6.58 9.71
C GLN A 142 -4.13 -5.56 8.55
N MET A 143 -3.19 -5.66 7.61
CA MET A 143 -3.13 -4.76 6.44
C MET A 143 -4.37 -4.89 5.55
N MET A 144 -4.86 -6.13 5.35
CA MET A 144 -6.07 -6.36 4.56
C MET A 144 -7.33 -5.84 5.26
N ASP A 145 -7.39 -5.88 6.59
CA ASP A 145 -8.45 -5.22 7.34
C ASP A 145 -8.40 -3.71 7.17
N LEU A 146 -7.22 -3.10 7.37
CA LEU A 146 -7.00 -1.66 7.19
C LEU A 146 -7.42 -1.21 5.77
N ASN A 147 -7.08 -1.98 4.74
CA ASN A 147 -7.47 -1.73 3.36
C ASN A 147 -8.99 -1.63 3.14
N GLN A 148 -9.83 -2.21 4.01
CA GLN A 148 -11.30 -2.08 3.91
C GLN A 148 -11.83 -0.71 4.35
N ARG A 149 -11.01 0.05 5.09
CA ARG A 149 -11.47 1.16 5.93
C ARG A 149 -10.75 2.47 5.66
N ILE A 150 -9.84 2.52 4.68
CA ILE A 150 -9.07 3.73 4.38
C ILE A 150 -10.02 4.89 4.05
N ASP A 151 -9.82 6.00 4.73
CA ASP A 151 -10.38 7.31 4.39
C ASP A 151 -9.39 8.38 4.90
N ILE A 152 -8.51 8.83 4.01
CA ILE A 152 -7.47 9.85 4.27
C ILE A 152 -7.73 11.12 3.45
N ARG A 153 -8.98 11.36 3.04
CA ARG A 153 -9.32 12.52 2.18
C ARG A 153 -8.91 13.85 2.79
N ASP A 154 -9.06 13.99 4.12
CA ASP A 154 -8.69 15.20 4.83
C ASP A 154 -7.17 15.43 4.81
N ALA A 155 -6.37 14.36 4.97
CA ALA A 155 -4.92 14.42 4.85
C ALA A 155 -4.49 14.77 3.42
N VAL A 156 -5.10 14.11 2.41
CA VAL A 156 -4.81 14.38 0.99
C VAL A 156 -5.11 15.84 0.63
N ALA A 157 -6.21 16.41 1.13
CA ALA A 157 -6.57 17.81 0.91
C ALA A 157 -5.58 18.80 1.56
N ALA A 158 -4.78 18.35 2.53
CA ALA A 158 -3.77 19.14 3.24
C ALA A 158 -2.35 19.02 2.64
N ILE A 159 -2.13 18.17 1.63
CA ILE A 159 -0.82 17.99 1.01
C ILE A 159 -0.36 19.28 0.33
N LEU A 160 0.85 19.74 0.71
CA LEU A 160 1.50 20.92 0.12
C LEU A 160 2.65 20.56 -0.84
N ALA A 161 3.19 19.35 -0.73
CA ALA A 161 4.34 18.91 -1.50
C ALA A 161 3.99 18.72 -2.99
N PRO A 162 4.89 19.09 -3.93
CA PRO A 162 4.80 18.65 -5.31
C PRO A 162 4.64 17.13 -5.38
N THR A 163 3.55 16.67 -6.02
CA THR A 163 3.15 15.27 -5.99
C THR A 163 3.11 14.67 -7.39
N LEU A 164 3.78 13.53 -7.57
CA LEU A 164 3.66 12.67 -8.75
C LEU A 164 2.80 11.44 -8.40
N ILE A 165 1.72 11.23 -9.16
CA ILE A 165 0.89 10.03 -9.05
C ILE A 165 1.17 9.10 -10.24
N ILE A 166 1.46 7.84 -9.95
CA ILE A 166 1.68 6.78 -10.92
C ILE A 166 0.60 5.72 -10.74
N ALA A 167 -0.15 5.44 -11.80
CA ALA A 167 -1.22 4.45 -11.81
C ALA A 167 -0.94 3.36 -12.86
N GLY A 168 -1.28 2.12 -12.54
CA GLY A 168 -1.33 1.04 -13.53
C GLY A 168 -2.60 1.15 -14.36
N SER A 169 -2.48 1.19 -15.69
CA SER A 169 -3.65 1.23 -16.60
C SER A 169 -4.51 -0.02 -16.50
N GLU A 170 -3.92 -1.15 -16.09
CA GLU A 170 -4.57 -2.45 -15.92
C GLU A 170 -4.63 -2.89 -14.44
N ASP A 171 -4.42 -1.97 -13.49
CA ASP A 171 -4.47 -2.30 -12.07
C ASP A 171 -5.90 -2.66 -11.62
N GLN A 172 -6.09 -3.91 -11.21
CA GLN A 172 -7.38 -4.41 -10.72
C GLN A 172 -7.53 -4.26 -9.20
N MET A 173 -6.44 -4.05 -8.45
CA MET A 173 -6.49 -3.83 -7.01
C MET A 173 -6.85 -2.38 -6.69
N VAL A 174 -6.26 -1.45 -7.43
CA VAL A 174 -6.44 -0.01 -7.27
C VAL A 174 -6.69 0.60 -8.65
N PRO A 175 -7.92 0.47 -9.19
CA PRO A 175 -8.19 0.94 -10.54
C PRO A 175 -7.94 2.44 -10.70
N VAL A 176 -7.64 2.85 -11.94
CA VAL A 176 -7.14 4.19 -12.28
C VAL A 176 -7.99 5.36 -11.77
N HIS A 177 -9.27 5.16 -11.49
CA HIS A 177 -10.12 6.22 -10.91
C HIS A 177 -9.65 6.65 -9.53
N HIS A 178 -8.98 5.79 -8.76
CA HIS A 178 -8.40 6.17 -7.47
C HIS A 178 -7.28 7.19 -7.63
N ALA A 179 -6.37 6.98 -8.58
CA ALA A 179 -5.31 7.92 -8.88
C ALA A 179 -5.86 9.29 -9.31
N LYS A 180 -6.86 9.30 -10.20
CA LYS A 180 -7.55 10.53 -10.65
C LYS A 180 -8.33 11.26 -9.56
N ALA A 181 -8.61 10.60 -8.44
CA ALA A 181 -9.37 11.20 -7.36
C ALA A 181 -8.45 11.84 -6.30
N MET A 182 -7.15 11.54 -6.30
CA MET A 182 -6.22 12.08 -5.31
C MET A 182 -5.82 13.54 -5.60
N PHE A 183 -5.89 14.01 -6.85
CA PHE A 183 -5.81 15.41 -7.31
C PHE A 183 -6.46 15.53 -8.69
#